data_AF-A0AB73KV55-F1
#
_entry.id   AF-A0AB73KV55-F1
#
_cell.length_a   1.000
_cell.length_b   1.000
_cell.length_c   1.000
_cell.angle_alpha   90.00
_cell.angle_beta   90.00
_cell.angle_gamma   90.00
#
_symmetry.space_group_name_H-M   'P 1'
#
loop_
_entity.id
_entity.type
_entity.pdbx_description
1 polymer ?
#
loop_
_entity_poly.entity_id
_entity_poly.type
_entity_poly.pdbx_seq_one_letter_code
_entity_poly.pdbx_strand_id
1 'polypeptide(L)'
;MVAALYDIVQHVDADLGLRLFLRTAKAYCVPVPADQYDRLLQLRDELAYHYSVIHQGLNVQWPPLDPGDRALRSGRFGLAMLGAMFDSHSYYGDATPQQMVDRLLHADNGLVPGIQAAVLLDDVQRLIDSPMPDRVLTDPWRAISGRYHVDDAPDITGRPWLREIAGRCRTRLLDVDPTYAPYPAPVQEGPKAAVLYEIQACRTVLESPRGAVTNGPGPALEQAATTISPDLAFRLFLQILMECEHTVTTEQFARYTRLGQQLGYHDDYVEGHEKLLNGHVN
;
A
#
# COMPACT_ATOMS: atom_id res chain seq x y z
N MET A 1 -18.85 36.52 -2.16
CA MET A 1 -18.62 35.29 -1.35
C MET A 1 -17.15 35.16 -0.95
N VAL A 2 -16.20 35.17 -1.89
CA VAL A 2 -14.75 35.10 -1.57
C VAL A 2 -14.28 36.21 -0.62
N ALA A 3 -14.68 37.47 -0.86
CA ALA A 3 -14.34 38.59 0.02
C ALA A 3 -14.83 38.41 1.47
N ALA A 4 -16.04 37.87 1.65
CA ALA A 4 -16.60 37.61 2.98
C ALA A 4 -15.87 36.48 3.72
N LEU A 5 -15.42 35.44 3.00
CA LEU A 5 -14.58 34.38 3.60
C LEU A 5 -13.21 34.94 4.00
N TYR A 6 -12.63 35.82 3.18
CA TYR A 6 -11.37 36.47 3.50
C TYR A 6 -11.50 37.35 4.76
N ASP A 7 -12.57 38.13 4.88
CA ASP A 7 -12.81 38.95 6.07
C ASP A 7 -12.97 38.11 7.34
N ILE A 8 -13.63 36.95 7.25
CA ILE A 8 -13.76 36.00 8.38
C ILE A 8 -12.39 35.44 8.78
N VAL A 9 -11.56 35.04 7.82
CA VAL A 9 -10.20 34.53 8.12
C VAL A 9 -9.32 35.61 8.75
N GLN A 10 -9.41 36.85 8.27
CA GLN A 10 -8.57 37.96 8.75
C GLN A 10 -9.00 38.52 10.10
N HIS A 11 -10.31 38.59 10.36
CA HIS A 11 -10.84 39.36 11.50
C HIS A 11 -11.60 38.52 12.52
N VAL A 12 -11.92 37.26 12.21
CA VAL A 12 -12.69 36.39 13.12
C VAL A 12 -11.84 35.21 13.53
N ASP A 13 -11.64 34.26 12.61
CA ASP A 13 -11.02 32.98 12.90
C ASP A 13 -10.75 32.19 11.61
N ALA A 14 -9.53 31.67 11.47
CA ALA A 14 -9.10 30.91 10.30
C ALA A 14 -9.84 29.56 10.19
N ASP A 15 -10.14 28.94 11.33
CA ASP A 15 -10.84 27.66 11.42
C ASP A 15 -12.29 27.76 10.92
N LEU A 16 -13.03 28.76 11.39
CA LEU A 16 -14.37 29.06 10.90
C LEU A 16 -14.36 29.40 9.40
N GLY A 17 -13.39 30.19 8.96
CA GLY A 17 -13.19 30.51 7.55
C GLY A 17 -13.02 29.27 6.67
N LEU A 18 -12.19 28.33 7.10
CA LEU A 18 -11.97 27.05 6.40
C LEU A 18 -13.24 26.20 6.36
N ARG A 19 -13.98 26.06 7.47
CA ARG A 19 -15.23 25.30 7.49
C ARG A 19 -16.28 25.86 6.54
N LEU A 20 -16.44 27.19 6.52
CA LEU A 20 -17.38 27.85 5.61
C LEU A 20 -16.93 27.69 4.16
N PHE A 21 -15.63 27.85 3.87
CA PHE A 21 -15.07 27.59 2.55
C PHE A 21 -15.38 26.16 2.07
N LEU A 22 -15.08 25.14 2.87
CA LEU A 22 -15.32 23.74 2.52
C LEU A 22 -16.81 23.46 2.31
N ARG A 23 -17.67 23.96 3.20
CA ARG A 23 -19.12 23.79 3.07
C ARG A 23 -19.63 24.40 1.77
N THR A 24 -19.18 25.60 1.43
CA THR A 24 -19.51 26.26 0.18
C THR A 24 -18.97 25.49 -1.02
N ALA A 25 -17.69 25.10 -1.02
CA ALA A 25 -17.08 24.36 -2.12
C ALA A 25 -17.83 23.06 -2.42
N LYS A 26 -18.23 22.32 -1.38
CA LYS A 26 -19.03 21.09 -1.49
C LYS A 26 -20.44 21.36 -1.98
N ALA A 27 -21.13 22.34 -1.41
CA ALA A 27 -22.51 22.68 -1.78
C ALA A 27 -22.66 23.13 -3.24
N TYR A 28 -21.62 23.78 -3.78
CA TYR A 28 -21.60 24.26 -5.16
C TYR A 28 -20.75 23.39 -6.10
N CYS A 29 -20.29 22.21 -5.64
CA CYS A 29 -19.44 21.29 -6.39
C CYS A 29 -18.25 21.99 -7.09
N VAL A 30 -17.63 22.95 -6.41
CA VAL A 30 -16.51 23.74 -6.96
C VAL A 30 -15.36 22.79 -7.28
N PRO A 31 -14.85 22.76 -8.53
CA PRO A 31 -13.70 21.93 -8.87
C PRO A 31 -12.46 22.37 -8.08
N VAL A 32 -11.80 21.41 -7.43
CA VAL A 32 -10.59 21.63 -6.64
C VAL A 32 -9.43 20.87 -7.29
N PRO A 33 -8.41 21.58 -7.81
CA PRO A 33 -7.18 20.94 -8.28
C PRO A 33 -6.51 20.08 -7.22
N ALA A 34 -5.85 18.99 -7.63
CA ALA A 34 -5.22 18.04 -6.69
C ALA A 34 -4.17 18.70 -5.77
N ASP A 35 -3.37 19.65 -6.28
CA ASP A 35 -2.39 20.38 -5.48
C ASP A 35 -3.05 21.28 -4.42
N GLN A 36 -4.22 21.84 -4.72
CA GLN A 36 -5.02 22.57 -3.74
C GLN A 36 -5.64 21.61 -2.71
N TYR A 37 -6.06 20.42 -3.12
CA TYR A 37 -6.55 19.39 -2.21
C TYR A 37 -5.47 18.96 -1.20
N ASP A 38 -4.23 18.75 -1.65
CA ASP A 38 -3.11 18.41 -0.78
C ASP A 38 -2.85 19.49 0.28
N ARG A 39 -2.95 20.77 -0.08
CA ARG A 39 -2.83 21.88 0.87
C ARG A 39 -3.97 21.87 1.90
N LEU A 40 -5.19 21.50 1.49
CA LEU A 40 -6.31 21.35 2.44
C LEU A 40 -6.09 20.19 3.41
N LEU A 41 -5.43 19.11 2.97
CA LEU A 41 -5.03 18.01 3.86
C LEU A 41 -3.92 18.42 4.84
N GLN A 42 -2.98 19.27 4.42
CA GLN A 42 -1.97 19.83 5.34
C GLN A 42 -2.61 20.72 6.41
N LEU A 43 -3.52 21.62 6.00
CA LEU A 43 -4.27 22.46 6.93
C LEU A 43 -5.13 21.64 7.90
N ARG A 44 -5.65 20.49 7.46
CA ARG A 44 -6.35 19.54 8.35
C ARG A 44 -5.44 19.12 9.50
N ASP A 45 -4.20 18.75 9.23
CA ASP A 45 -3.26 18.28 10.25
C ASP A 45 -2.90 19.40 11.22
N GLU A 46 -2.65 20.60 10.71
CA GLU A 46 -2.38 21.79 11.53
C GLU A 46 -3.56 22.15 12.46
N LEU A 47 -4.79 21.94 12.00
CA LEU A 47 -6.01 22.27 12.73
C LEU A 47 -6.64 21.06 13.45
N ALA A 48 -5.97 19.90 13.45
CA ALA A 48 -6.45 18.65 14.04
C ALA A 48 -7.86 18.22 13.58
N TYR A 49 -8.20 18.49 12.31
CA TYR A 49 -9.48 18.08 11.74
C TYR A 49 -9.55 16.59 11.43
N HIS A 50 -10.73 16.00 11.61
CA HIS A 50 -10.96 14.67 11.08
C HIS A 50 -10.89 14.66 9.55
N TYR A 51 -10.26 13.64 8.97
CA TYR A 51 -10.05 13.46 7.53
C TYR A 51 -11.31 13.72 6.67
N SER A 52 -12.46 13.20 7.13
CA SER A 52 -13.74 13.32 6.43
C SER A 52 -14.21 14.77 6.23
N VAL A 53 -13.77 15.70 7.09
CA VAL A 53 -14.14 17.12 7.01
C VAL A 53 -13.64 17.73 5.70
N ILE A 54 -12.45 17.36 5.23
CA ILE A 54 -11.92 17.84 3.94
C ILE A 54 -12.50 17.00 2.81
N HIS A 55 -12.32 15.68 2.88
CA HIS A 55 -12.50 14.77 1.76
C HIS A 55 -13.95 14.58 1.31
N GLN A 56 -14.87 14.31 2.23
CA GLN A 56 -16.21 13.83 1.85
C GLN A 56 -16.99 14.91 1.10
N GLY A 57 -17.39 14.61 -0.14
CA GLY A 57 -18.22 15.48 -0.98
C GLY A 57 -17.49 16.63 -1.67
N LEU A 58 -16.15 16.67 -1.60
CA LEU A 58 -15.37 17.67 -2.32
C LEU A 58 -15.14 17.22 -3.79
N ASN A 59 -15.32 18.12 -4.74
CA ASN A 59 -15.16 17.84 -6.17
C ASN A 59 -13.69 18.01 -6.58
N VAL A 60 -12.86 17.01 -6.27
CA VAL A 60 -11.42 17.03 -6.59
C VAL A 60 -11.17 16.63 -8.03
N GLN A 61 -10.37 17.43 -8.74
CA GLN A 61 -9.85 17.14 -10.07
C GLN A 61 -8.58 16.30 -9.93
N TRP A 62 -8.77 14.99 -9.88
CA TRP A 62 -7.68 14.04 -9.76
C TRP A 62 -6.84 13.99 -11.05
N PRO A 63 -5.51 13.82 -10.95
CA PRO A 63 -4.69 13.46 -12.09
C PRO A 63 -5.10 12.08 -12.65
N PRO A 64 -4.66 11.74 -13.88
CA PRO A 64 -4.84 10.40 -14.42
C PRO A 64 -4.29 9.33 -13.49
N LEU A 65 -4.97 8.19 -13.45
CA LEU A 65 -4.56 7.06 -12.64
C LEU A 65 -3.22 6.50 -13.13
N ASP A 66 -2.21 6.48 -12.25
CA ASP A 66 -0.90 5.90 -12.56
C ASP A 66 -0.55 4.74 -11.61
N PRO A 67 -0.67 3.47 -12.04
CA PRO A 67 -0.25 2.32 -11.26
C PRO A 67 1.27 2.26 -11.06
N GLY A 68 2.06 3.15 -11.67
CA GLY A 68 3.49 3.32 -11.41
C GLY A 68 3.82 4.27 -10.26
N ASP A 69 2.84 5.02 -9.75
CA ASP A 69 3.05 5.90 -8.60
C ASP A 69 3.24 5.05 -7.33
N ARG A 70 4.38 5.26 -6.67
CA ARG A 70 4.75 4.59 -5.41
C ARG A 70 4.80 5.57 -4.24
N ALA A 71 4.55 6.86 -4.48
CA ALA A 71 4.57 7.91 -3.47
C ALA A 71 3.24 8.00 -2.70
N LEU A 72 2.60 6.86 -2.44
CA LEU A 72 1.32 6.79 -1.75
C LEU A 72 1.49 7.09 -0.25
N ARG A 73 0.80 8.13 0.23
CA ARG A 73 0.77 8.54 1.65
C ARG A 73 0.00 7.57 2.56
N SER A 74 -0.48 6.44 2.05
CA SER A 74 -1.21 5.45 2.83
C SER A 74 -0.29 4.51 3.65
N GLY A 75 1.03 4.72 3.59
CA GLY A 75 2.00 3.76 4.11
C GLY A 75 2.11 2.56 3.18
N ARG A 76 1.87 1.34 3.69
CA ARG A 76 1.90 0.11 2.87
C ARG A 76 0.87 0.19 1.73
N PHE A 77 1.18 -0.44 0.61
CA PHE A 77 0.26 -0.54 -0.54
C PHE A 77 0.45 -1.86 -1.31
N GLY A 78 -0.46 -2.12 -2.25
CA GLY A 78 -0.41 -3.29 -3.13
C GLY A 78 -0.45 -4.60 -2.34
N LEU A 79 0.30 -5.62 -2.81
CA LEU A 79 0.25 -6.96 -2.21
C LEU A 79 0.79 -6.99 -0.76
N ALA A 80 1.74 -6.11 -0.42
CA ALA A 80 2.27 -6.01 0.94
C ALA A 80 1.21 -5.50 1.94
N MET A 81 0.41 -4.49 1.54
CA MET A 81 -0.72 -4.03 2.36
C MET A 81 -1.80 -5.10 2.49
N LEU A 82 -2.12 -5.79 1.39
CA LEU A 82 -3.08 -6.89 1.44
C LEU A 82 -2.60 -7.99 2.40
N GLY A 83 -1.31 -8.36 2.34
CA GLY A 83 -0.70 -9.30 3.29
C GLY A 83 -0.88 -8.86 4.74
N ALA A 84 -0.54 -7.60 5.05
CA ALA A 84 -0.71 -7.03 6.39
C ALA A 84 -2.16 -7.07 6.90
N MET A 85 -3.15 -6.90 6.03
CA MET A 85 -4.57 -7.01 6.39
C MET A 85 -5.00 -8.44 6.74
N PHE A 86 -4.25 -9.43 6.27
CA PHE A 86 -4.49 -10.86 6.53
C PHE A 86 -3.70 -11.41 7.73
N ASP A 87 -2.87 -10.59 8.40
CA ASP A 87 -2.14 -10.99 9.62
C ASP A 87 -3.09 -11.72 10.58
N SER A 88 -2.65 -12.90 11.00
CA SER A 88 -3.26 -13.77 11.98
C SER A 88 -3.87 -13.04 13.19
N HIS A 89 -3.27 -11.95 13.68
CA HIS A 89 -3.80 -11.20 14.83
C HIS A 89 -5.05 -10.36 14.50
N SER A 90 -5.17 -9.93 13.24
CA SER A 90 -6.27 -9.10 12.73
C SER A 90 -7.36 -9.91 12.03
N TYR A 91 -7.05 -11.13 11.59
CA TYR A 91 -7.96 -11.99 10.82
C TYR A 91 -9.01 -12.74 11.66
N TYR A 92 -8.98 -12.65 12.99
CA TYR A 92 -9.99 -13.30 13.83
C TYR A 92 -11.34 -12.55 13.81
N GLY A 93 -12.23 -12.90 12.87
CA GLY A 93 -13.66 -12.96 13.21
C GLY A 93 -14.67 -12.73 12.09
N ASP A 94 -14.62 -11.60 11.38
CA ASP A 94 -15.88 -11.07 10.77
C ASP A 94 -15.86 -10.84 9.25
N ALA A 95 -14.74 -11.10 8.57
CA ALA A 95 -14.65 -10.81 7.14
C ALA A 95 -13.95 -11.88 6.31
N THR A 96 -14.54 -12.16 5.16
CA THR A 96 -14.00 -13.09 4.17
C THR A 96 -12.75 -12.52 3.50
N PRO A 97 -11.87 -13.38 2.96
CA PRO A 97 -10.73 -12.96 2.14
C PRO A 97 -11.12 -11.99 1.02
N GLN A 98 -12.27 -12.22 0.40
CA GLN A 98 -12.86 -11.34 -0.61
C GLN A 98 -13.19 -9.96 -0.05
N GLN A 99 -13.81 -9.89 1.12
CA GLN A 99 -14.12 -8.63 1.78
C GLN A 99 -12.85 -7.86 2.18
N MET A 100 -11.75 -8.54 2.50
CA MET A 100 -10.46 -7.89 2.75
C MET A 100 -9.89 -7.26 1.48
N VAL A 101 -9.93 -7.99 0.36
CA VAL A 101 -9.57 -7.42 -0.95
C VAL A 101 -10.43 -6.20 -1.23
N ASP A 102 -11.76 -6.33 -1.12
CA ASP A 102 -12.68 -5.22 -1.40
C ASP A 102 -12.42 -4.00 -0.49
N ARG A 103 -12.09 -4.20 0.79
CA ARG A 103 -11.70 -3.11 1.70
C ARG A 103 -10.48 -2.35 1.19
N LEU A 104 -9.43 -3.05 0.74
CA LEU A 104 -8.23 -2.42 0.18
C LEU A 104 -8.56 -1.65 -1.10
N LEU A 105 -9.37 -2.23 -1.99
CA LEU A 105 -9.76 -1.63 -3.26
C LEU A 105 -10.56 -0.32 -3.12
N HIS A 106 -11.10 -0.05 -1.93
CA HIS A 106 -11.83 1.18 -1.60
C HIS A 106 -11.07 2.08 -0.61
N ALA A 107 -9.83 1.73 -0.27
CA ALA A 107 -8.98 2.48 0.65
C ALA A 107 -8.23 3.63 -0.05
N ASP A 108 -8.83 4.25 -1.08
CA ASP A 108 -8.27 5.39 -1.82
C ASP A 108 -8.49 6.73 -1.10
N ASN A 109 -8.74 6.72 0.22
CA ASN A 109 -9.09 7.92 0.98
C ASN A 109 -7.97 8.97 0.87
N GLY A 110 -8.18 9.94 -0.02
CA GLY A 110 -7.28 11.10 -0.20
C GLY A 110 -6.27 10.90 -1.30
N LEU A 111 -6.43 9.84 -2.06
CA LEU A 111 -5.67 9.51 -3.24
C LEU A 111 -6.58 9.56 -4.47
N VAL A 112 -5.98 9.41 -5.64
CA VAL A 112 -6.72 9.21 -6.89
C VAL A 112 -7.64 7.99 -6.75
N PRO A 113 -8.96 8.12 -6.99
CA PRO A 113 -9.87 6.99 -6.95
C PRO A 113 -9.39 5.84 -7.83
N GLY A 114 -9.39 4.62 -7.29
CA GLY A 114 -8.93 3.41 -7.97
C GLY A 114 -7.43 3.14 -7.86
N ILE A 115 -6.62 4.00 -7.23
CA ILE A 115 -5.16 3.80 -7.18
C ILE A 115 -4.76 2.54 -6.43
N GLN A 116 -5.44 2.19 -5.34
CA GLN A 116 -5.17 0.95 -4.61
C GLN A 116 -5.45 -0.27 -5.50
N ALA A 117 -6.54 -0.22 -6.27
CA ALA A 117 -6.88 -1.25 -7.24
C ALA A 117 -5.87 -1.34 -8.39
N ALA A 118 -5.38 -0.21 -8.89
CA ALA A 118 -4.41 -0.15 -9.99
C ALA A 118 -3.05 -0.72 -9.56
N VAL A 119 -2.54 -0.32 -8.41
CA VAL A 119 -1.26 -0.80 -7.86
C VAL A 119 -1.33 -2.28 -7.49
N LEU A 120 -2.43 -2.72 -6.85
CA LEU A 120 -2.62 -4.14 -6.56
C LEU A 120 -2.75 -4.97 -7.84
N LEU A 121 -3.44 -4.46 -8.87
CA LEU A 121 -3.54 -5.13 -10.17
C LEU A 121 -2.16 -5.30 -10.83
N ASP A 122 -1.32 -4.26 -10.81
CA ASP A 122 0.05 -4.32 -11.34
C ASP A 122 0.88 -5.41 -10.62
N ASP A 123 0.83 -5.44 -9.28
CA ASP A 123 1.52 -6.46 -8.48
C ASP A 123 1.07 -7.88 -8.84
N VAL A 124 -0.24 -8.14 -8.82
CA VAL A 124 -0.75 -9.50 -9.05
C VAL A 124 -0.55 -9.93 -10.51
N GLN A 125 -0.69 -9.02 -11.47
CA GLN A 125 -0.51 -9.33 -12.89
C GLN A 125 0.94 -9.72 -13.18
N ARG A 126 1.91 -9.01 -12.58
CA ARG A 126 3.34 -9.39 -12.65
C ARG A 126 3.60 -10.80 -12.13
N LEU A 127 3.00 -11.17 -11.00
CA LEU A 127 3.13 -12.52 -10.44
C LEU A 127 2.43 -13.57 -11.33
N ILE A 128 1.24 -13.26 -11.85
CA ILE A 128 0.46 -14.11 -12.76
C ILE A 128 1.18 -14.35 -14.09
N ASP A 129 1.95 -13.39 -14.59
CA ASP A 129 2.67 -13.50 -15.86
C ASP A 129 4.11 -14.02 -15.67
N SER A 130 4.58 -14.11 -14.42
CA SER A 130 5.92 -14.61 -14.12
C SER A 130 6.09 -16.09 -14.45
N PRO A 131 7.32 -16.54 -14.76
CA PRO A 131 7.64 -17.96 -14.94
C PRO A 131 7.74 -18.73 -13.61
N MET A 132 7.50 -18.08 -12.45
CA MET A 132 7.68 -18.70 -11.14
C MET A 132 6.60 -19.77 -10.88
N PRO A 133 6.96 -21.01 -10.50
CA PRO A 133 5.95 -22.03 -10.19
C PRO A 133 5.02 -21.60 -9.04
N ASP A 134 3.77 -22.05 -9.04
CA ASP A 134 2.76 -21.65 -8.03
C ASP A 134 3.23 -21.85 -6.59
N ARG A 135 3.95 -22.95 -6.30
CA ARG A 135 4.56 -23.19 -4.99
C ARG A 135 5.46 -22.05 -4.50
N VAL A 136 6.18 -21.40 -5.42
CA VAL A 136 7.11 -20.30 -5.12
C VAL A 136 6.37 -18.98 -4.94
N LEU A 137 5.15 -18.85 -5.49
CA LEU A 137 4.26 -17.71 -5.23
C LEU A 137 3.52 -17.85 -3.89
N THR A 138 3.25 -19.08 -3.48
CA THR A 138 2.57 -19.40 -2.21
C THR A 138 3.40 -19.04 -0.98
N ASP A 139 4.71 -19.32 -0.99
CA ASP A 139 5.57 -19.13 0.18
C ASP A 139 5.66 -17.64 0.62
N PRO A 140 5.92 -16.67 -0.27
CA PRO A 140 5.85 -15.25 0.07
C PRO A 140 4.47 -14.79 0.53
N TRP A 141 3.39 -15.29 -0.10
CA TRP A 141 2.02 -14.93 0.29
C TRP A 141 1.72 -15.34 1.73
N ARG A 142 2.00 -16.61 2.08
CA ARG A 142 1.81 -17.10 3.46
C ARG A 142 2.65 -16.32 4.47
N ALA A 143 3.88 -15.96 4.09
CA ALA A 143 4.79 -15.22 4.95
C ALA A 143 4.32 -13.77 5.19
N ILE A 144 3.93 -13.03 4.14
CA ILE A 144 3.45 -11.65 4.30
C ILE A 144 2.11 -11.54 5.03
N SER A 145 1.33 -12.63 5.05
CA SER A 145 0.03 -12.68 5.72
C SER A 145 0.09 -13.28 7.13
N GLY A 146 1.27 -13.61 7.65
CA GLY A 146 1.41 -14.26 8.96
C GLY A 146 0.78 -15.67 9.05
N ARG A 147 0.46 -16.30 7.91
CA ARG A 147 -0.32 -17.56 7.83
C ARG A 147 0.59 -18.78 7.70
N TYR A 148 1.44 -18.94 8.69
CA TYR A 148 2.44 -20.02 8.70
C TYR A 148 1.86 -21.42 9.01
N HIS A 149 0.63 -21.50 9.57
CA HIS A 149 0.05 -22.72 10.17
C HIS A 149 -1.36 -23.09 9.67
N VAL A 150 -1.71 -22.80 8.41
CA VAL A 150 -3.05 -23.16 7.90
C VAL A 150 -3.08 -24.63 7.49
N ASP A 151 -3.58 -25.49 8.38
CA ASP A 151 -3.68 -26.94 8.14
C ASP A 151 -5.04 -27.39 7.55
N ASP A 152 -6.15 -26.65 7.76
CA ASP A 152 -7.52 -27.17 7.50
C ASP A 152 -8.50 -26.24 6.74
N ALA A 153 -8.08 -25.08 6.26
CA ALA A 153 -8.92 -24.21 5.40
C ALA A 153 -8.51 -24.36 3.92
N PRO A 154 -9.42 -24.21 2.94
CA PRO A 154 -9.03 -24.11 1.54
C PRO A 154 -8.03 -22.96 1.40
N ASP A 155 -6.76 -23.32 1.22
CA ASP A 155 -5.68 -22.36 1.24
C ASP A 155 -5.73 -21.53 -0.04
N ILE A 156 -5.93 -20.23 0.14
CA ILE A 156 -6.08 -19.26 -0.93
C ILE A 156 -4.67 -18.91 -1.41
N THR A 157 -4.17 -19.67 -2.38
CA THR A 157 -2.76 -19.63 -2.79
C THR A 157 -2.55 -19.74 -4.29
N GLY A 158 -1.33 -19.42 -4.72
CA GLY A 158 -0.89 -19.55 -6.10
C GLY A 158 -1.67 -18.67 -7.07
N ARG A 159 -1.65 -19.05 -8.35
CA ARG A 159 -2.27 -18.25 -9.42
C ARG A 159 -3.79 -18.17 -9.36
N PRO A 160 -4.55 -19.20 -8.93
CA PRO A 160 -6.00 -19.07 -8.83
C PRO A 160 -6.43 -17.88 -7.95
N TRP A 161 -5.79 -17.70 -6.80
CA TRP A 161 -6.06 -16.56 -5.93
C TRP A 161 -5.67 -15.23 -6.55
N LEU A 162 -4.47 -15.14 -7.11
CA LEU A 162 -4.01 -13.91 -7.76
C LEU A 162 -4.95 -13.48 -8.89
N ARG A 163 -5.49 -14.44 -9.67
CA ARG A 163 -6.49 -14.16 -10.72
C ARG A 163 -7.81 -13.64 -10.15
N GLU A 164 -8.25 -14.15 -9.00
CA GLU A 164 -9.44 -13.64 -8.31
C GLU A 164 -9.24 -12.19 -7.87
N ILE A 165 -8.10 -11.87 -7.23
CA ILE A 165 -7.73 -10.50 -6.86
C ILE A 165 -7.72 -9.61 -8.11
N ALA A 166 -7.07 -10.05 -9.20
CA ALA A 166 -7.00 -9.30 -10.44
C ALA A 166 -8.39 -9.02 -11.04
N GLY A 167 -9.32 -9.99 -10.96
CA GLY A 167 -10.71 -9.81 -11.37
C GLY A 167 -11.42 -8.70 -10.59
N ARG A 168 -11.27 -8.70 -9.26
CA ARG A 168 -11.85 -7.66 -8.38
C ARG A 168 -11.25 -6.28 -8.64
N CYS A 169 -9.94 -6.20 -8.84
CA CYS A 169 -9.28 -4.94 -9.19
C CYS A 169 -9.84 -4.38 -10.49
N ARG A 170 -9.98 -5.20 -11.54
CA ARG A 170 -10.56 -4.77 -12.83
C ARG A 170 -12.00 -4.27 -12.67
N THR A 171 -12.83 -4.98 -11.91
CA THR A 171 -14.20 -4.53 -11.61
C THR A 171 -14.21 -3.16 -10.94
N ARG A 172 -13.36 -2.96 -9.92
CA ARG A 172 -13.25 -1.66 -9.24
C ARG A 172 -12.79 -0.55 -10.18
N LEU A 173 -11.79 -0.83 -11.02
CA LEU A 173 -11.25 0.17 -11.94
C LEU A 173 -12.29 0.61 -12.99
N LEU A 174 -13.09 -0.32 -13.52
CA LEU A 174 -14.18 -0.01 -14.42
C LEU A 174 -15.35 0.73 -13.76
N ASP A 175 -15.56 0.53 -12.45
CA ASP A 175 -16.54 1.28 -11.65
C ASP A 175 -16.10 2.74 -11.45
N VAL A 176 -14.79 2.98 -11.23
CA VAL A 176 -14.23 4.33 -11.13
C VAL A 176 -14.21 5.05 -12.47
N ASP A 177 -13.69 4.39 -13.50
CA ASP A 177 -13.56 4.92 -14.85
C ASP A 177 -13.90 3.79 -15.85
N PRO A 178 -15.11 3.82 -16.44
CA PRO A 178 -15.53 2.81 -17.42
C PRO A 178 -14.65 2.75 -18.68
N THR A 179 -13.82 3.77 -18.93
CA THR A 179 -12.89 3.83 -20.07
C THR A 179 -11.48 3.40 -19.71
N TYR A 180 -11.22 3.07 -18.44
CA TYR A 180 -9.90 2.69 -17.97
C TYR A 180 -9.41 1.42 -18.68
N ALA A 181 -8.24 1.55 -19.32
CA ALA A 181 -7.50 0.43 -19.89
C ALA A 181 -6.28 0.15 -19.00
N PRO A 182 -6.24 -1.00 -18.29
CA PRO A 182 -5.09 -1.35 -17.47
C PRO A 182 -3.81 -1.37 -18.32
N TYR A 183 -2.78 -0.67 -17.86
CA TYR A 183 -1.45 -0.75 -18.42
C TYR A 183 -0.47 -1.18 -17.32
N PRO A 184 0.48 -2.09 -17.61
CA PRO A 184 1.51 -2.43 -16.65
C PRO A 184 2.45 -1.24 -16.48
N ALA A 185 2.81 -0.92 -15.24
CA ALA A 185 3.84 0.07 -15.02
C ALA A 185 5.19 -0.45 -15.60
N PRO A 186 6.07 0.42 -16.11
CA PRO A 186 7.42 -0.01 -16.47
C PRO A 186 8.12 -0.67 -15.26
N VAL A 187 8.82 -1.78 -15.47
CA VAL A 187 9.65 -2.36 -14.41
C VAL A 187 10.75 -1.34 -14.10
N GLN A 188 10.75 -0.80 -12.89
CA GLN A 188 11.89 -0.01 -12.44
C GLN A 188 13.09 -0.93 -12.27
N GLU A 189 14.15 -0.76 -13.07
CA GLU A 189 15.37 -1.56 -12.92
C GLU A 189 16.00 -1.36 -11.54
N GLY A 190 15.80 -0.17 -10.94
CA GLY A 190 15.97 0.11 -9.52
C GLY A 190 17.33 -0.32 -8.92
N PRO A 191 17.51 -0.20 -7.61
CA PRO A 191 18.70 -0.70 -6.93
C PRO A 191 18.63 -2.23 -6.73
N LYS A 192 18.38 -3.01 -7.79
CA LYS A 192 18.21 -4.49 -7.73
C LYS A 192 19.31 -5.19 -6.92
N ALA A 193 20.57 -4.82 -7.14
CA ALA A 193 21.70 -5.40 -6.41
C ALA A 193 21.62 -5.12 -4.89
N ALA A 194 21.19 -3.92 -4.50
CA ALA A 194 21.07 -3.56 -3.09
C ALA A 194 19.85 -4.23 -2.43
N VAL A 195 18.74 -4.37 -3.15
CA VAL A 195 17.58 -5.15 -2.69
C VAL A 195 17.98 -6.61 -2.45
N LEU A 196 18.68 -7.23 -3.41
CA LEU A 196 19.18 -8.59 -3.26
C LEU A 196 20.14 -8.73 -2.07
N TYR A 197 21.02 -7.74 -1.87
CA TYR A 197 21.93 -7.73 -0.74
C TYR A 197 21.19 -7.76 0.60
N GLU A 198 20.17 -6.92 0.80
CA GLU A 198 19.42 -6.91 2.07
C GLU A 198 18.60 -8.18 2.27
N ILE A 199 17.98 -8.74 1.21
CA ILE A 199 17.29 -10.03 1.29
C ILE A 199 18.25 -11.14 1.72
N GLN A 200 19.45 -11.19 1.13
CA GLN A 200 20.47 -12.18 1.47
C GLN A 200 21.04 -11.98 2.89
N ALA A 201 21.22 -10.73 3.32
CA ALA A 201 21.66 -10.42 4.67
C ALA A 201 20.68 -10.90 5.74
N CYS A 202 19.39 -10.97 5.41
CA CYS A 202 18.33 -11.47 6.29
C CYS A 202 17.92 -12.93 6.01
N ARG A 203 18.70 -13.69 5.22
CA ARG A 203 18.33 -15.05 4.79
C ARG A 203 18.00 -15.98 5.96
N THR A 204 18.75 -15.92 7.06
CA THR A 204 18.49 -16.76 8.25
C THR A 204 17.12 -16.49 8.88
N VAL A 205 16.65 -15.25 8.85
CA VAL A 205 15.31 -14.87 9.31
C VAL A 205 14.25 -15.38 8.34
N LEU A 206 14.50 -15.22 7.04
CA LEU A 206 13.60 -15.64 5.97
C LEU A 206 13.51 -17.17 5.79
N GLU A 207 14.50 -17.92 6.28
CA GLU A 207 14.52 -19.38 6.25
C GLU A 207 14.16 -20.00 7.61
N SER A 208 13.96 -19.17 8.64
CA SER A 208 13.60 -19.65 9.97
C SER A 208 12.28 -20.43 9.90
N PRO A 209 12.19 -21.62 10.51
CA PRO A 209 11.00 -22.46 10.45
C PRO A 209 9.88 -21.88 11.32
N ARG A 210 9.20 -20.85 10.82
CA ARG A 210 7.85 -20.49 11.24
C ARG A 210 6.88 -21.30 10.38
N GLY A 211 6.45 -22.47 10.86
CA GLY A 211 5.41 -23.29 10.23
C GLY A 211 5.76 -24.01 8.91
N ALA A 212 4.73 -24.29 8.10
CA ALA A 212 4.74 -25.23 6.97
C ALA A 212 5.42 -24.73 5.68
N VAL A 213 6.20 -23.65 5.74
CA VAL A 213 6.90 -23.08 4.57
C VAL A 213 8.20 -23.87 4.34
N THR A 214 8.13 -24.90 3.49
CA THR A 214 9.21 -25.91 3.33
C THR A 214 10.60 -25.36 3.00
N ASN A 215 10.72 -24.20 2.35
CA ASN A 215 12.01 -23.58 1.99
C ASN A 215 12.16 -22.11 2.46
N GLY A 216 11.18 -21.59 3.22
CA GLY A 216 11.09 -20.16 3.55
C GLY A 216 10.84 -19.24 2.35
N PRO A 217 10.40 -17.98 2.54
CA PRO A 217 10.21 -17.01 1.47
C PRO A 217 11.51 -16.50 0.81
N GLY A 218 12.68 -16.69 1.42
CA GLY A 218 13.95 -16.09 0.96
C GLY A 218 14.28 -16.31 -0.52
N PRO A 219 14.41 -17.58 -0.98
CA PRO A 219 14.69 -17.87 -2.39
C PRO A 219 13.64 -17.32 -3.36
N ALA A 220 12.37 -17.29 -2.94
CA ALA A 220 11.28 -16.74 -3.73
C ALA A 220 11.40 -15.22 -3.89
N LEU A 221 11.78 -14.49 -2.84
CA LEU A 221 12.04 -13.06 -2.90
C LEU A 221 13.26 -12.73 -3.79
N GLU A 222 14.34 -13.51 -3.71
CA GLU A 222 15.51 -13.35 -4.57
C GLU A 222 15.15 -13.55 -6.05
N GLN A 223 14.33 -14.57 -6.34
CA GLN A 223 13.82 -14.82 -7.69
C GLN A 223 12.89 -13.69 -8.15
N ALA A 224 12.00 -13.20 -7.29
CA ALA A 224 11.11 -12.09 -7.61
C ALA A 224 11.88 -10.80 -7.89
N ALA A 225 12.88 -10.46 -7.07
CA ALA A 225 13.76 -9.31 -7.28
C ALA A 225 14.53 -9.40 -8.61
N THR A 226 14.81 -10.64 -9.04
CA THR A 226 15.59 -10.89 -10.26
C THR A 226 14.75 -10.90 -11.52
N THR A 227 13.57 -11.52 -11.47
CA THR A 227 12.77 -11.90 -12.65
C THR A 227 11.47 -11.14 -12.79
N ILE A 228 11.01 -10.46 -11.74
CA ILE A 228 9.71 -9.79 -11.71
C ILE A 228 9.89 -8.28 -11.48
N SER A 229 10.30 -7.90 -10.27
CA SER A 229 10.49 -6.50 -9.89
C SER A 229 11.25 -6.41 -8.56
N PRO A 230 12.34 -5.62 -8.48
CA PRO A 230 13.01 -5.34 -7.22
C PRO A 230 12.12 -4.53 -6.25
N ASP A 231 11.24 -3.67 -6.77
CA ASP A 231 10.23 -2.93 -5.96
C ASP A 231 9.31 -3.90 -5.22
N LEU A 232 8.65 -4.79 -5.95
CA LEU A 232 7.71 -5.75 -5.36
C LEU A 232 8.42 -6.66 -4.35
N ALA A 233 9.58 -7.20 -4.70
CA ALA A 233 10.35 -8.05 -3.80
C ALA A 233 10.75 -7.31 -2.50
N PHE A 234 11.14 -6.03 -2.60
CA PHE A 234 11.50 -5.21 -1.45
C PHE A 234 10.29 -4.94 -0.54
N ARG A 235 9.11 -4.65 -1.11
CA ARG A 235 7.88 -4.44 -0.32
C ARG A 235 7.46 -5.70 0.43
N LEU A 236 7.52 -6.86 -0.23
CA LEU A 236 7.22 -8.14 0.41
C LEU A 236 8.26 -8.48 1.48
N PHE A 237 9.54 -8.20 1.24
CA PHE A 237 10.62 -8.39 2.21
C PHE A 237 10.38 -7.60 3.51
N LEU A 238 10.10 -6.30 3.42
CA LEU A 238 9.83 -5.47 4.61
C LEU A 238 8.61 -5.96 5.39
N GLN A 239 7.55 -6.38 4.67
CA GLN A 239 6.37 -6.96 5.30
C GLN A 239 6.68 -8.28 6.00
N ILE A 240 7.48 -9.17 5.40
CA ILE A 240 7.88 -10.42 6.06
C ILE A 240 8.70 -10.15 7.32
N LEU A 241 9.61 -9.15 7.32
CA LEU A 241 10.33 -8.79 8.53
C LEU A 241 9.39 -8.33 9.65
N MET A 242 8.32 -7.60 9.30
CA MET A 242 7.28 -7.21 10.25
C MET A 242 6.54 -8.43 10.82
N GLU A 243 6.09 -9.35 9.96
CA GLU A 243 5.40 -10.57 10.38
C GLU A 243 6.31 -11.52 11.18
N CYS A 244 7.61 -11.49 10.91
CA CYS A 244 8.62 -12.20 11.70
C CYS A 244 8.98 -11.48 13.00
N GLU A 245 8.41 -10.29 13.26
CA GLU A 245 8.78 -9.41 14.39
C GLU A 245 10.30 -9.19 14.48
N HIS A 246 10.97 -9.16 13.33
CA HIS A 246 12.42 -9.07 13.29
C HIS A 246 12.87 -7.65 13.59
N THR A 247 13.76 -7.50 14.57
CA THR A 247 14.35 -6.20 14.89
C THR A 247 15.58 -5.93 14.02
N VAL A 248 15.67 -4.74 13.46
CA VAL A 248 16.78 -4.27 12.64
C VAL A 248 17.52 -3.12 13.32
N THR A 249 18.81 -2.98 12.99
CA THR A 249 19.62 -1.86 13.45
C THR A 249 19.20 -0.53 12.82
N THR A 250 19.53 0.59 13.47
CA THR A 250 19.34 1.93 12.89
C THR A 250 20.02 2.08 11.53
N GLU A 251 21.20 1.46 11.34
CA GLU A 251 21.89 1.48 10.05
C GLU A 251 21.14 0.69 8.97
N GLN A 252 20.58 -0.48 9.29
CA GLN A 252 19.73 -1.24 8.37
C GLN A 252 18.49 -0.44 7.99
N PHE A 253 17.80 0.14 8.97
CA PHE A 253 16.61 0.94 8.72
C PHE A 253 16.90 2.17 7.84
N ALA A 254 18.04 2.84 8.06
CA ALA A 254 18.49 3.94 7.20
C ALA A 254 18.77 3.48 5.76
N ARG A 255 19.31 2.27 5.56
CA ARG A 255 19.46 1.69 4.22
C ARG A 255 18.10 1.37 3.59
N TYR A 256 17.16 0.82 4.35
CA TYR A 256 15.80 0.56 3.85
C TYR A 256 15.08 1.85 3.46
N THR A 257 15.24 2.91 4.25
CA THR A 257 14.73 4.25 3.95
C THR A 257 15.26 4.74 2.60
N ARG A 258 16.58 4.65 2.40
CA ARG A 258 17.23 5.06 1.14
C ARG A 258 16.77 4.22 -0.05
N LEU A 259 16.60 2.90 0.13
CA LEU A 259 16.07 2.02 -0.91
C LEU A 259 14.63 2.39 -1.27
N GLY A 260 13.78 2.67 -0.28
CA GLY A 260 12.41 3.15 -0.50
C GLY A 260 12.38 4.44 -1.32
N GLN A 261 13.20 5.42 -0.96
CA GLN A 261 13.34 6.67 -1.71
C GLN A 261 13.80 6.44 -3.15
N GLN A 262 14.76 5.54 -3.38
CA GLN A 262 15.21 5.17 -4.73
C GLN A 262 14.14 4.46 -5.57
N LEU A 263 13.18 3.80 -4.92
CA LEU A 263 12.03 3.13 -5.54
C LEU A 263 10.80 4.07 -5.63
N GLY A 264 10.94 5.32 -5.19
CA GLY A 264 9.89 6.34 -5.26
C GLY A 264 8.85 6.26 -4.15
N TYR A 265 9.15 5.63 -3.02
CA TYR A 265 8.20 5.51 -1.91
C TYR A 265 8.06 6.83 -1.18
N HIS A 266 6.86 7.09 -0.65
CA HIS A 266 6.66 8.16 0.31
C HIS A 266 7.37 7.82 1.64
N ASP A 267 7.78 8.84 2.40
CA ASP A 267 8.48 8.65 3.68
C ASP A 267 7.64 7.80 4.67
N ASP A 268 6.32 8.04 4.73
CA ASP A 268 5.32 7.25 5.47
C ASP A 268 5.39 5.74 5.22
N TYR A 269 5.88 5.30 4.06
CA TYR A 269 5.99 3.86 3.76
C TYR A 269 6.99 3.19 4.72
N VAL A 270 8.18 3.77 4.87
CA VAL A 270 9.24 3.19 5.69
C VAL A 270 9.03 3.54 7.17
N GLU A 271 8.50 4.73 7.48
CA GLU A 271 8.07 5.08 8.83
C GLU A 271 7.00 4.10 9.36
N GLY A 272 6.10 3.62 8.50
CA GLY A 272 5.15 2.54 8.83
C GLY A 272 5.79 1.19 9.21
N HIS A 273 7.12 1.09 9.12
CA HIS A 273 7.94 -0.05 9.55
C HIS A 273 8.89 0.31 10.70
N GLU A 274 8.74 1.45 11.37
CA GLU A 274 9.54 1.83 12.55
C GLU A 274 9.49 0.79 13.68
N LYS A 275 8.44 -0.03 13.74
CA LYS A 275 8.37 -1.17 14.66
C LYS A 275 9.55 -2.14 14.51
N LEU A 276 10.19 -2.19 13.33
CA LEU A 276 11.42 -2.96 13.12
C LEU A 276 12.59 -2.43 13.96
N LEU A 277 12.62 -1.16 14.37
CA LEU A 277 13.69 -0.62 15.24
C LEU A 277 13.49 -0.97 16.71
N ASN A 278 12.23 -1.09 17.15
CA ASN A 278 11.87 -1.02 18.56
C ASN A 278 11.41 -2.37 19.15
N GLY A 279 11.71 -3.49 18.48
CA GLY A 279 11.38 -4.89 18.85
C GLY A 279 10.44 -5.02 20.05
N HIS A 280 9.15 -5.32 19.79
CA HIS A 280 8.04 -5.30 20.76
C HIS A 280 8.48 -5.33 22.23
N VAL A 281 8.49 -4.16 22.87
CA VAL A 281 8.35 -4.06 24.32
C VAL A 281 6.90 -4.45 24.62
N ASN A 282 6.68 -5.75 24.86
CA ASN A 282 5.52 -6.23 25.60
C ASN A 282 5.79 -6.10 27.10
#